data_AF-A0A382N1Y8-F1
#
_entry.id   AF-A0A382N1Y8-F1
#
_cell.length_a   1.000
_cell.length_b   1.000
_cell.length_c   1.000
_cell.angle_alpha   90.00
_cell.angle_beta   90.00
_cell.angle_gamma   90.00
#
_symmetry.space_group_name_H-M   'P 1'
#
loop_
_entity.id
_entity.type
_entity.pdbx_description
1 polymer ?
#
loop_
_entity_poly.entity_id
_entity_poly.type
_entity_poly.pdbx_seq_one_letter_code
_entity_poly.pdbx_strand_id
1 'polypeptide(L)'
;MLLSLTNNVARLFFIFALFPFVSFGTNSMDSQPHYIFLAILAFILFAFNGLVFRKALLLQFFVFFGLIFILMVILLTLFLTTTNFDFLFIRATASYSALIITLIASIIYFETFGIPVKTIVIANIIYIFAALIQKYLGPEILDFLVISNGTPNHQSGEISLTPEHTFFGIVLFFFAWIHFVIYDYK
;
A
#
# COMPACT_ATOMS: atom_id res chain seq x y z
N MET A 1 -10.38 18.46 16.95
CA MET A 1 -9.62 17.25 17.36
C MET A 1 -9.73 16.13 16.34
N LEU A 2 -10.93 15.65 16.00
CA LEU A 2 -11.14 14.56 15.01
C LEU A 2 -10.48 14.82 13.65
N LEU A 3 -10.65 16.03 13.09
CA LEU A 3 -10.03 16.40 11.81
C LEU A 3 -8.50 16.30 11.82
N SER A 4 -7.84 16.75 12.90
CA SER A 4 -6.38 16.65 13.01
C SER A 4 -5.92 15.19 13.12
N LEU A 5 -6.68 14.36 13.83
CA LEU A 5 -6.39 12.92 13.93
C LEU A 5 -6.57 12.23 12.57
N THR A 6 -7.67 12.47 11.87
CA THR A 6 -7.91 11.94 10.51
C THR A 6 -6.77 12.32 9.57
N ASN A 7 -6.34 13.58 9.59
CA ASN A 7 -5.25 14.05 8.72
C ASN A 7 -3.92 13.36 9.03
N ASN A 8 -3.57 13.21 10.30
CA ASN A 8 -2.31 12.58 10.71
C ASN A 8 -2.30 11.09 10.37
N VAL A 9 -3.40 10.38 10.67
CA VAL A 9 -3.53 8.95 10.34
C VAL A 9 -3.50 8.73 8.84
N ALA A 10 -4.17 9.57 8.05
CA ALA A 10 -4.20 9.41 6.60
C ALA A 10 -2.83 9.69 5.95
N ARG A 11 -2.05 10.64 6.48
CA ARG A 11 -0.66 10.86 6.05
C ARG A 11 0.26 9.69 6.42
N LEU A 12 0.10 9.14 7.62
CA LEU A 12 0.84 7.95 8.05
C LEU A 12 0.48 6.75 7.16
N PHE A 13 -0.81 6.50 6.95
CA PHE A 13 -1.30 5.50 6.00
C PHE A 13 -0.58 5.63 4.66
N PHE A 14 -0.57 6.84 4.07
CA PHE A 14 0.04 7.06 2.77
C PHE A 14 1.56 6.77 2.79
N ILE A 15 2.28 7.16 3.84
CA ILE A 15 3.71 6.85 3.99
C ILE A 15 3.92 5.33 4.02
N PHE A 16 3.17 4.61 4.84
CA PHE A 16 3.29 3.15 4.93
C PHE A 16 2.85 2.44 3.65
N ALA A 17 1.91 3.01 2.89
CA ALA A 17 1.50 2.48 1.59
C ALA A 17 2.60 2.60 0.52
N LEU A 18 3.53 3.54 0.65
CA LEU A 18 4.72 3.64 -0.22
C LEU A 18 5.78 2.58 0.09
N PHE A 19 5.71 1.93 1.26
CA PHE A 19 6.65 0.91 1.70
C PHE A 19 5.92 -0.37 2.14
N PRO A 20 5.16 -1.03 1.25
CA PRO A 20 4.26 -2.13 1.61
C PRO A 20 4.99 -3.39 2.11
N PHE A 21 6.29 -3.49 1.87
CA PHE A 21 7.14 -4.62 2.22
C PHE A 21 7.88 -4.45 3.55
N VAL A 22 7.93 -3.22 4.09
CA VAL A 22 8.67 -2.93 5.32
C VAL A 22 7.91 -3.50 6.53
N SER A 23 8.54 -4.45 7.21
CA SER A 23 7.96 -5.25 8.28
C SER A 23 8.62 -4.99 9.64
N PHE A 24 9.78 -4.35 9.68
CA PHE A 24 10.58 -4.17 10.90
C PHE A 24 10.86 -5.50 11.63
N GLY A 25 11.00 -6.60 10.88
CA GLY A 25 11.25 -7.95 11.43
C GLY A 25 10.05 -8.56 12.17
N THR A 26 8.87 -7.94 12.11
CA THR A 26 7.68 -8.41 12.85
C THR A 26 6.92 -9.54 12.15
N ASN A 27 7.15 -9.74 10.85
CA ASN A 27 6.39 -10.69 10.06
C ASN A 27 7.16 -11.14 8.81
N SER A 28 7.08 -12.43 8.50
CA SER A 28 7.80 -13.13 7.42
C SER A 28 6.98 -13.32 6.13
N MET A 29 5.89 -12.57 5.96
CA MET A 29 5.04 -12.65 4.77
C MET A 29 5.46 -11.65 3.69
N ASP A 30 5.14 -11.96 2.43
CA ASP A 30 5.48 -11.12 1.25
C ASP A 30 4.83 -9.74 1.24
N SER A 31 3.74 -9.55 2.00
CA SER A 31 3.03 -8.27 2.12
C SER A 31 2.68 -8.00 3.58
N GLN A 32 2.88 -6.76 4.01
CA GLN A 32 2.83 -6.42 5.43
C GLN A 32 1.50 -5.76 5.84
N PRO A 33 0.92 -6.13 7.00
CA PRO A 33 -0.42 -5.69 7.39
C PRO A 33 -0.47 -4.22 7.84
N HIS A 34 0.67 -3.56 7.99
CA HIS A 34 0.74 -2.21 8.57
C HIS A 34 -0.05 -1.17 7.75
N TYR A 35 0.18 -1.10 6.44
CA TYR A 35 -0.54 -0.15 5.59
C TYR A 35 -2.03 -0.50 5.50
N ILE A 36 -2.38 -1.78 5.56
CA ILE A 36 -3.77 -2.28 5.54
C ILE A 36 -4.51 -1.82 6.81
N PHE A 37 -3.92 -2.04 7.97
CA PHE A 37 -4.51 -1.62 9.24
C PHE A 37 -4.69 -0.10 9.27
N LEU A 38 -3.68 0.65 8.83
CA LEU A 38 -3.75 2.11 8.73
C LEU A 38 -4.79 2.56 7.69
N ALA A 39 -4.97 1.82 6.59
CA ALA A 39 -6.01 2.11 5.60
C ALA A 39 -7.41 1.95 6.19
N ILE A 40 -7.66 0.86 6.91
CA ILE A 40 -8.93 0.61 7.58
C ILE A 40 -9.21 1.70 8.61
N LEU A 41 -8.21 2.03 9.44
CA LEU A 41 -8.34 3.09 10.44
C LEU A 41 -8.60 4.46 9.78
N ALA A 42 -7.86 4.80 8.72
CA ALA A 42 -8.05 6.03 7.97
C ALA A 42 -9.46 6.09 7.36
N PHE A 43 -9.93 4.99 6.75
CA PHE A 43 -11.27 4.88 6.18
C PHE A 43 -12.36 5.11 7.24
N ILE A 44 -12.25 4.47 8.40
CA ILE A 44 -13.19 4.66 9.51
C ILE A 44 -13.18 6.13 9.97
N LEU A 45 -12.02 6.74 10.13
CA LEU A 45 -11.89 8.14 10.53
C LEU A 45 -12.44 9.11 9.47
N PHE A 46 -12.31 8.78 8.18
CA PHE A 46 -12.95 9.54 7.10
C PHE A 46 -14.47 9.42 7.17
N ALA A 47 -15.00 8.21 7.36
CA ALA A 47 -16.44 7.98 7.47
C ALA A 47 -17.08 8.75 8.63
N PHE A 48 -16.41 8.81 9.79
CA PHE A 48 -16.86 9.64 10.92
C PHE A 48 -16.74 11.15 10.64
N ASN A 49 -15.81 11.55 9.79
CA ASN A 49 -15.63 12.93 9.37
C ASN A 49 -16.43 13.22 8.08
N GLY A 50 -17.76 13.13 8.20
CA GLY A 50 -18.70 13.07 7.08
C GLY A 50 -18.61 14.16 6.00
N LEU A 51 -17.99 15.32 6.30
CA LEU A 51 -17.72 16.36 5.30
C LEU A 51 -16.69 15.90 4.25
N VAL A 52 -15.61 15.27 4.71
CA VAL A 52 -14.52 14.77 3.86
C VAL A 52 -15.01 13.60 3.02
N PHE A 53 -15.71 12.66 3.67
CA PHE A 53 -16.27 11.49 3.00
C PHE A 53 -17.31 11.86 1.94
N ARG A 54 -18.23 12.79 2.24
CA ARG A 54 -19.27 13.21 1.29
C ARG A 54 -18.70 13.86 0.04
N LYS A 55 -17.65 14.69 0.17
CA LYS A 55 -17.01 15.33 -0.97
C LYS A 55 -16.34 14.30 -1.89
N ALA A 56 -15.57 13.38 -1.32
CA ALA A 56 -14.89 12.33 -2.08
C ALA A 56 -15.90 11.38 -2.74
N LEU A 57 -16.96 10.98 -2.04
CA LEU A 57 -18.00 10.09 -2.55
C LEU A 57 -18.78 10.73 -3.71
N LEU A 58 -19.07 12.04 -3.64
CA LEU A 58 -19.72 12.76 -4.74
C LEU A 58 -18.84 12.81 -6.00
N LEU A 59 -17.54 13.06 -5.83
CA LEU A 59 -16.64 13.26 -6.97
C LEU A 59 -16.26 11.94 -7.65
N GLN A 60 -16.18 10.85 -6.89
CA GLN A 60 -15.77 9.53 -7.38
C GLN A 60 -16.84 8.45 -7.19
N PHE A 61 -18.12 8.82 -7.26
CA PHE A 61 -19.26 7.93 -7.00
C PHE A 61 -19.15 6.59 -7.75
N PHE A 62 -19.01 6.62 -9.08
CA PHE A 62 -18.96 5.39 -9.88
C PHE A 62 -17.76 4.50 -9.55
N VAL A 63 -16.61 5.10 -9.25
CA VAL A 63 -15.40 4.35 -8.87
C VAL A 63 -15.59 3.69 -7.51
N PHE A 64 -16.11 4.42 -6.53
CA PHE A 64 -16.36 3.91 -5.18
C PHE A 64 -17.34 2.73 -5.20
N PHE A 65 -18.50 2.89 -5.85
CA PHE A 65 -19.49 1.81 -5.95
C PHE A 65 -19.00 0.66 -6.82
N GLY A 66 -18.23 0.93 -7.88
CA GLY A 66 -17.60 -0.11 -8.70
C GLY A 66 -16.63 -0.98 -7.90
N LEU A 67 -15.78 -0.38 -7.06
CA LEU A 67 -14.84 -1.10 -6.20
C LEU A 67 -15.57 -1.96 -5.15
N ILE A 68 -16.63 -1.43 -4.53
CA ILE A 68 -17.46 -2.19 -3.60
C ILE A 68 -18.16 -3.35 -4.32
N PHE A 69 -18.68 -3.12 -5.53
CA PHE A 69 -19.32 -4.17 -6.32
C PHE A 69 -18.35 -5.30 -6.65
N ILE A 70 -17.13 -4.96 -7.10
CA ILE A 70 -16.06 -5.95 -7.34
C ILE A 70 -15.76 -6.73 -6.06
N LEU A 71 -15.62 -6.06 -4.92
CA LEU A 71 -15.42 -6.74 -3.63
C LEU A 71 -16.56 -7.70 -3.31
N MET A 72 -17.82 -7.28 -3.49
CA MET A 72 -18.97 -8.14 -3.25
C MET A 72 -18.95 -9.39 -4.13
N VAL A 73 -18.60 -9.25 -5.41
CA VAL A 73 -18.48 -10.40 -6.33
C VAL A 73 -17.38 -11.35 -5.84
N ILE A 74 -16.19 -10.83 -5.50
CA ILE A 74 -15.07 -11.65 -5.00
C ILE A 74 -15.48 -12.41 -3.73
N LEU A 75 -16.08 -11.71 -2.76
CA LEU A 75 -16.48 -12.30 -1.49
C LEU A 75 -17.61 -13.32 -1.66
N LEU A 76 -18.56 -13.06 -2.56
CA LEU A 76 -19.61 -14.01 -2.89
C LEU A 76 -19.04 -15.27 -3.54
N THR A 77 -18.12 -15.12 -4.51
CA THR A 77 -17.44 -16.25 -5.13
C THR A 77 -16.68 -17.05 -4.09
N LEU A 78 -15.91 -16.40 -3.22
CA LEU A 78 -15.16 -17.06 -2.15
C LEU A 78 -16.10 -17.84 -1.21
N PHE A 79 -17.23 -17.24 -0.83
CA PHE A 79 -18.22 -17.88 0.03
C PHE A 79 -18.86 -19.11 -0.63
N LEU A 80 -19.19 -19.03 -1.92
CA LEU A 80 -19.84 -20.12 -2.66
C LEU A 80 -18.90 -21.28 -3.00
N THR A 81 -17.61 -21.03 -3.19
CA THR A 81 -16.63 -22.06 -3.58
C THR A 81 -15.92 -22.70 -2.39
N THR A 82 -16.05 -22.11 -1.20
CA THR A 82 -15.41 -22.63 0.02
C THR A 82 -16.28 -23.71 0.66
N THR A 83 -15.66 -24.85 0.96
CA THR A 83 -16.33 -25.96 1.68
C THR A 83 -16.20 -25.85 3.20
N ASN A 84 -15.10 -25.25 3.70
CA ASN A 84 -14.81 -25.08 5.13
C ASN A 84 -14.44 -23.63 5.47
N PHE A 85 -15.07 -23.07 6.49
CA PHE A 85 -14.81 -21.71 6.99
C PHE A 85 -13.63 -21.67 7.97
N ASP A 86 -12.47 -22.12 7.53
CA ASP A 86 -11.27 -22.22 8.35
C ASP A 86 -10.49 -20.89 8.39
N PHE A 87 -9.38 -20.87 9.14
CA PHE A 87 -8.49 -19.71 9.21
C PHE A 87 -8.03 -19.19 7.83
N LEU A 88 -7.82 -20.10 6.87
CA LEU A 88 -7.46 -19.74 5.49
C LEU A 88 -8.55 -18.91 4.80
N PHE A 89 -9.83 -19.23 5.03
CA PHE A 89 -10.95 -18.46 4.51
C PHE A 89 -10.94 -17.04 5.09
N ILE A 90 -10.83 -16.92 6.42
CA ILE A 90 -10.79 -15.62 7.10
C ILE A 90 -9.62 -14.77 6.60
N ARG A 91 -8.43 -15.39 6.44
CA ARG A 91 -7.25 -14.72 5.90
C ARG A 91 -7.49 -14.22 4.47
N ALA A 92 -8.07 -15.05 3.60
CA ALA A 92 -8.38 -14.68 2.23
C ALA A 92 -9.39 -13.52 2.18
N THR A 93 -10.49 -13.61 2.93
CA THR A 93 -11.49 -12.53 3.05
C THR A 93 -10.85 -11.22 3.51
N ALA A 94 -10.00 -11.28 4.53
CA ALA A 94 -9.29 -10.11 5.04
C ALA A 94 -8.37 -9.50 3.99
N SER A 95 -7.58 -10.30 3.26
CA SER A 95 -6.66 -9.82 2.23
C SER A 95 -7.37 -9.15 1.05
N TYR A 96 -8.46 -9.72 0.54
CA TYR A 96 -9.23 -9.10 -0.56
C TYR A 96 -9.92 -7.81 -0.11
N SER A 97 -10.50 -7.82 1.09
CA SER A 97 -11.14 -6.62 1.67
C SER A 97 -10.11 -5.52 1.91
N ALA A 98 -8.95 -5.87 2.44
CA ALA A 98 -7.84 -4.95 2.68
C ALA A 98 -7.37 -4.23 1.42
N LEU A 99 -7.22 -4.95 0.31
CA LEU A 99 -6.81 -4.37 -0.96
C LEU A 99 -7.81 -3.32 -1.43
N ILE A 100 -9.10 -3.65 -1.42
CA ILE A 100 -10.16 -2.74 -1.88
C ILE A 100 -10.31 -1.54 -0.94
N ILE A 101 -10.27 -1.75 0.38
CA ILE A 101 -10.33 -0.66 1.37
C ILE A 101 -9.12 0.27 1.21
N THR A 102 -7.93 -0.27 0.95
CA THR A 102 -6.71 0.53 0.71
C THR A 102 -6.86 1.43 -0.51
N LEU A 103 -7.42 0.91 -1.61
CA LEU A 103 -7.70 1.71 -2.81
C LEU A 103 -8.70 2.83 -2.51
N ILE A 104 -9.80 2.51 -1.83
CA ILE A 104 -10.82 3.48 -1.44
C ILE A 104 -10.24 4.57 -0.52
N ALA A 105 -9.46 4.17 0.50
CA ALA A 105 -8.80 5.11 1.41
C ALA A 105 -7.81 6.02 0.67
N SER A 106 -7.10 5.49 -0.33
CA SER A 106 -6.17 6.26 -1.16
C SER A 106 -6.89 7.29 -2.03
N ILE A 107 -8.02 6.89 -2.64
CA ILE A 107 -8.90 7.78 -3.39
C ILE A 107 -9.36 8.96 -2.53
N ILE A 108 -9.91 8.66 -1.34
CA ILE A 108 -10.39 9.70 -0.42
C ILE A 108 -9.24 10.60 0.00
N TYR A 109 -8.06 10.03 0.26
CA TYR A 109 -6.86 10.78 0.60
C TYR A 109 -6.47 11.77 -0.51
N PHE A 110 -6.39 11.31 -1.77
CA PHE A 110 -6.01 12.18 -2.90
C PHE A 110 -7.02 13.30 -3.15
N GLU A 111 -8.32 13.03 -3.01
CA GLU A 111 -9.36 14.06 -3.16
C GLU A 111 -9.35 15.09 -2.03
N THR A 112 -8.85 14.71 -0.86
CA THR A 112 -8.84 15.58 0.32
C THR A 112 -7.56 16.39 0.42
N PHE A 113 -6.41 15.78 0.16
CA PHE A 113 -5.09 16.37 0.40
C PHE A 113 -4.29 16.61 -0.89
N GLY A 114 -4.77 16.14 -2.04
CA GLY A 114 -4.01 16.10 -3.28
C GLY A 114 -2.98 14.98 -3.29
N ILE A 115 -2.31 14.79 -4.43
CA ILE A 115 -1.24 13.81 -4.58
C ILE A 115 0.05 14.39 -3.97
N PRO A 116 0.64 13.77 -2.93
CA PRO A 116 1.83 14.29 -2.27
C PRO A 116 3.10 13.90 -3.05
N VAL A 117 3.31 14.53 -4.20
CA VAL A 117 4.42 14.24 -5.14
C VAL A 117 5.78 14.23 -4.45
N LYS A 118 6.04 15.20 -3.56
CA LYS A 118 7.29 15.28 -2.80
C LYS A 118 7.55 14.01 -1.98
N THR A 119 6.52 13.45 -1.36
CA THR A 119 6.63 12.22 -0.56
C THR A 119 6.94 11.01 -1.44
N ILE A 120 6.34 10.93 -2.64
CA ILE A 120 6.61 9.86 -3.61
C ILE A 120 8.06 9.93 -4.10
N VAL A 121 8.56 11.14 -4.42
CA VAL A 121 9.95 11.35 -4.84
C VAL A 121 10.93 10.96 -3.73
N ILE A 122 10.66 11.37 -2.49
CA ILE A 122 11.47 10.97 -1.33
C ILE A 122 11.47 9.44 -1.17
N ALA A 123 10.32 8.78 -1.30
CA ALA A 123 10.25 7.32 -1.22
C ALA A 123 11.08 6.66 -2.33
N ASN A 124 10.99 7.17 -3.56
CA ASN A 124 11.80 6.69 -4.69
C ASN A 124 13.31 6.80 -4.40
N ILE A 125 13.75 7.94 -3.84
CA ILE A 125 15.15 8.13 -3.42
C ILE A 125 15.53 7.14 -2.31
N ILE A 126 14.66 6.90 -1.33
CA ILE A 126 14.91 5.93 -0.24
C ILE A 126 15.12 4.53 -0.81
N TYR A 127 14.29 4.10 -1.77
CA TYR A 127 14.46 2.82 -2.47
C TYR A 127 15.81 2.72 -3.19
N ILE A 128 16.23 3.77 -3.90
CA ILE A 128 17.54 3.79 -4.56
C ILE A 128 18.68 3.74 -3.53
N PHE A 129 18.56 4.53 -2.45
CA PHE A 129 19.59 4.59 -1.42
C PHE A 129 19.73 3.27 -0.66
N ALA A 130 18.62 2.59 -0.36
CA ALA A 130 18.62 1.26 0.23
C ALA A 130 19.33 0.22 -0.67
N ALA A 131 19.11 0.27 -1.98
CA ALA A 131 19.83 -0.59 -2.92
C ALA A 131 21.34 -0.28 -2.96
N LEU A 132 21.73 0.99 -2.89
CA LEU A 132 23.15 1.37 -2.81
C LEU A 132 23.79 0.88 -1.52
N ILE A 133 23.09 0.98 -0.39
CA ILE A 133 23.54 0.43 0.89
C ILE A 133 23.79 -1.08 0.77
N GLN A 134 22.84 -1.84 0.23
CA GLN A 134 22.99 -3.29 0.05
C GLN A 134 24.18 -3.64 -0.85
N LYS A 135 24.38 -2.88 -1.94
CA LYS A 135 25.50 -3.07 -2.85
C LYS A 135 26.88 -2.92 -2.18
N TYR A 136 27.04 -2.00 -1.23
CA TYR A 136 28.34 -1.71 -0.61
C TYR A 136 28.56 -2.40 0.74
N LEU A 137 27.51 -2.62 1.53
CA LEU A 137 27.58 -3.15 2.89
C LEU A 137 27.16 -4.62 3.00
N GLY A 138 26.69 -5.22 1.90
CA GLY A 138 26.21 -6.58 1.83
C GLY A 138 24.69 -6.64 1.75
N PRO A 139 24.14 -7.72 1.15
CA PRO A 139 22.73 -7.74 0.78
C PRO A 139 21.80 -7.91 1.99
N GLU A 140 22.27 -8.55 3.05
CA GLU A 140 21.53 -8.85 4.29
C GLU A 140 21.44 -7.66 5.27
N ILE A 141 22.12 -6.54 4.97
CA ILE A 141 22.20 -5.39 5.90
C ILE A 141 20.83 -4.77 6.21
N LEU A 142 19.83 -4.98 5.34
CA LEU A 142 18.47 -4.45 5.50
C LEU A 142 17.43 -5.52 5.89
N ASP A 143 17.85 -6.73 6.26
CA ASP A 143 16.94 -7.84 6.58
C ASP A 143 16.06 -7.55 7.81
N PHE A 144 16.53 -6.66 8.69
CA PHE A 144 15.75 -6.17 9.83
C PHE A 144 14.54 -5.31 9.41
N LEU A 145 14.53 -4.78 8.18
CA LEU A 145 13.42 -3.98 7.63
C LEU A 145 12.53 -4.82 6.71
N VAL A 146 13.14 -5.63 5.84
CA VAL A 146 12.45 -6.43 4.82
C VAL A 146 13.10 -7.79 4.73
N ILE A 147 12.31 -8.85 4.85
CA ILE A 147 12.82 -10.21 4.71
C ILE A 147 12.84 -10.56 3.22
N SER A 148 13.99 -11.02 2.72
CA SER A 148 14.19 -11.41 1.33
C SER A 148 13.59 -12.79 1.01
N ASN A 149 12.89 -12.89 -0.11
CA ASN A 149 12.42 -14.17 -0.64
C ASN A 149 13.52 -14.80 -1.49
N GLY A 150 14.41 -15.55 -0.83
CA GLY A 150 15.48 -16.31 -1.48
C GLY A 150 16.86 -15.98 -0.92
N THR A 151 17.89 -16.55 -1.56
CA THR A 151 19.29 -16.25 -1.25
C THR A 151 19.68 -14.93 -1.92
N PRO A 152 19.99 -13.88 -1.14
CA PRO A 152 20.39 -12.60 -1.71
C PRO A 152 21.72 -12.80 -2.48
N ASN A 153 21.70 -12.58 -3.79
CA ASN A 153 22.89 -12.74 -4.62
C ASN A 153 23.10 -11.48 -5.45
N HIS A 154 24.26 -10.83 -5.30
CA HIS A 154 24.63 -9.64 -6.07
C HIS A 154 24.63 -9.86 -7.59
N GLN A 155 24.75 -11.11 -8.06
CA GLN A 155 24.67 -11.43 -9.49
C GLN A 155 23.26 -11.21 -10.06
N SER A 156 22.24 -11.26 -9.22
CA SER A 156 20.82 -11.05 -9.60
C SER A 156 20.39 -9.58 -9.45
N GLY A 157 21.28 -8.71 -8.96
CA GLY A 157 21.00 -7.31 -8.64
C GLY A 157 20.74 -7.09 -7.16
N GLU A 158 20.23 -5.91 -6.80
CA GLU A 158 19.85 -5.57 -5.43
C GLU A 158 18.32 -5.62 -5.28
N ILE A 159 17.83 -5.94 -4.08
CA ILE A 159 16.39 -6.04 -3.78
C ILE A 159 15.81 -4.78 -3.13
N SER A 160 16.66 -3.88 -2.63
CA SER A 160 16.26 -2.70 -1.87
C SER A 160 15.34 -3.06 -0.69
N LEU A 161 14.30 -2.25 -0.43
CA LEU A 161 13.23 -2.49 0.54
C LEU A 161 12.09 -3.30 -0.08
N THR A 162 12.40 -4.32 -0.87
CA THR A 162 11.42 -5.25 -1.45
C THR A 162 11.88 -6.70 -1.25
N PRO A 163 10.97 -7.69 -1.24
CA PRO A 163 11.35 -9.07 -1.00
C PRO A 163 12.04 -9.72 -2.21
N GLU A 164 11.89 -9.17 -3.42
CA GLU A 164 12.44 -9.72 -4.67
C GLU A 164 12.91 -8.61 -5.63
N HIS A 165 13.92 -8.91 -6.46
CA HIS A 165 14.51 -7.95 -7.42
C HIS A 165 13.48 -7.36 -8.40
N THR A 166 12.49 -8.15 -8.81
CA THR A 166 11.42 -7.73 -9.72
C THR A 166 10.52 -6.67 -9.09
N PHE A 167 10.20 -6.82 -7.79
CA PHE A 167 9.39 -5.84 -7.07
C PHE A 167 10.10 -4.51 -6.93
N PHE A 168 11.43 -4.50 -6.73
CA PHE A 168 12.20 -3.27 -6.72
C PHE A 168 12.05 -2.49 -8.04
N GLY A 169 12.24 -3.17 -9.18
CA GLY A 169 12.06 -2.56 -10.49
C GLY A 169 10.65 -2.02 -10.72
N ILE A 170 9.63 -2.79 -10.31
CA ILE A 170 8.22 -2.41 -10.40
C ILE A 170 7.95 -1.13 -9.58
N VAL A 171 8.42 -1.07 -8.33
CA VAL A 171 8.20 0.09 -7.44
C VAL A 171 8.83 1.35 -8.03
N LEU A 172 10.09 1.29 -8.46
CA LEU A 172 10.77 2.42 -9.09
C LEU A 172 10.04 2.89 -10.35
N PHE A 173 9.63 1.94 -11.20
CA PHE A 173 8.89 2.24 -12.42
C PHE A 173 7.56 2.95 -12.10
N PHE A 174 6.76 2.44 -11.17
CA PHE A 174 5.48 3.06 -10.82
C PHE A 174 5.65 4.44 -10.21
N PHE A 175 6.64 4.66 -9.33
CA PHE A 175 6.90 5.99 -8.77
C PHE A 175 7.34 6.99 -9.83
N ALA A 176 8.21 6.58 -10.75
CA ALA A 176 8.62 7.42 -11.88
C ALA A 176 7.45 7.69 -12.84
N TRP A 177 6.61 6.69 -13.10
CA TRP A 177 5.47 6.83 -13.98
C TRP A 177 4.40 7.76 -13.39
N ILE A 178 4.10 7.65 -12.10
CA ILE A 178 3.20 8.59 -11.41
C ILE A 178 3.74 10.02 -11.54
N HIS A 179 5.04 10.22 -11.35
CA HIS A 179 5.66 11.53 -11.52
C HIS A 179 5.49 12.04 -12.96
N PHE A 180 5.80 11.22 -13.96
CA PHE A 180 5.63 11.55 -15.38
C PHE A 180 4.19 11.96 -15.72
N VAL A 181 3.19 11.16 -15.29
CA VAL A 181 1.77 11.45 -15.53
C VAL A 181 1.33 12.78 -14.92
N ILE A 182 1.86 13.14 -13.75
CA ILE A 182 1.47 14.37 -13.06
C ILE A 182 2.01 15.62 -13.74
N TYR A 183 3.19 15.56 -14.37
CA TYR A 183 3.85 16.73 -14.96
C TYR A 183 3.64 16.87 -16.46
N ASP A 184 3.59 15.76 -17.21
CA ASP A 184 3.60 15.81 -18.68
C ASP A 184 2.24 15.47 -19.33
N TYR A 185 1.30 14.88 -18.58
CA TYR A 185 -0.05 14.53 -19.09
C TYR A 185 -1.20 15.27 -18.39
N LYS A 186 -0.90 16.32 -17.63
CA LYS A 186 -1.91 17.22 -17.06
C LYS A 186 -2.20 18.42 -17.95
#